data_AF-A0A1Q7AMK3-F1
#
_entry.id   AF-A0A1Q7AMK3-F1
#
_cell.length_a   1.000
_cell.length_b   1.000
_cell.length_c   1.000
_cell.angle_alpha   90.00
_cell.angle_beta   90.00
_cell.angle_gamma   90.00
#
_symmetry.space_group_name_H-M   'P 1'
#
loop_
_entity.id
_entity.type
_entity.pdbx_description
1 polymer ?
#
loop_
_entity_poly.entity_id
_entity_poly.type
_entity_poly.pdbx_seq_one_letter_code
_entity_poly.pdbx_strand_id
1 'polypeptide(L)'
;MENDAHHGIIQIDGTLRSNCGAGLQEQVSVTATEHAPAVAVRLSPLWNSASGAAPAIIAPERILEDLLDVPVLTGGVVRVPTFAKAVNFEVIRTIPSGPVVIGPRTDLRVVEGEATSVRAPAVSYEDIGGLEREVARVREIVELPLKHHRVFERLGILPPKGVLLYGPPGTGKTLLARAVAAESRVHFIHLNGPEIMRKFYGESEAKLREVFEEAARRAPAILFIDEIDAVAPKRAEVVGEVEKRVVAQLLSLMDGFVSRGQVIVIGATNIPEVLDPALRRPGRFDREIEIGVPNTQARLQILRIHTRAMPMGPDVDLQEIANHSHGFVGADLEALCQEVGMIALRRFLASAPVDAEADVHSLIVTRDDFLAGLKEVEPSATREFFIERSATTFASIGGLHDVKQLLEAVIEHSHVGDDLDDLYGAFGLSPPHGILLVGPSGTGKTAIARALSGEKQLPLISIDGPQLYSKWLGESEKALREVFKKARRSAPCLLFFDAIDAIAPKVGADQQTSSGSDVYQRILSQLSREIDSLRDVKGVILLAATSRPERIEPALLRSGRFDYIVRFAKPGAADRATILRLCCRQVPLAKDVDLEAIAAR
;
A
#
# COMPACT_ATOMS: atom_id res chain seq x y z
N MET A 1 -27.13 -26.87 3.07
CA MET A 1 -27.56 -25.46 2.96
C MET A 1 -26.38 -24.70 2.35
N GLU A 2 -26.65 -23.75 1.44
CA GLU A 2 -25.73 -23.10 0.45
C GLU A 2 -25.76 -23.85 -0.91
N ASN A 3 -26.25 -23.31 -2.04
CA ASN A 3 -26.51 -21.92 -2.43
C ASN A 3 -27.78 -21.83 -3.31
N ASP A 4 -28.90 -21.41 -2.72
CA ASP A 4 -30.13 -21.01 -3.44
C ASP A 4 -30.17 -19.49 -3.72
N ALA A 5 -29.03 -18.78 -3.62
CA ALA A 5 -29.00 -17.31 -3.58
C ALA A 5 -28.76 -16.60 -4.94
N HIS A 6 -28.72 -17.31 -6.07
CA HIS A 6 -28.35 -16.73 -7.37
C HIS A 6 -29.33 -17.01 -8.52
N HIS A 7 -30.63 -17.14 -8.25
CA HIS A 7 -31.61 -17.11 -9.34
C HIS A 7 -31.65 -15.73 -10.00
N GLY A 8 -31.18 -15.65 -11.25
CA GLY A 8 -31.22 -14.43 -12.08
C GLY A 8 -29.93 -13.61 -12.15
N ILE A 9 -28.82 -14.08 -11.56
CA ILE A 9 -27.51 -13.40 -11.65
C ILE A 9 -26.56 -14.28 -12.47
N ILE A 10 -25.86 -13.68 -13.44
CA ILE A 10 -24.85 -14.34 -14.27
C ILE A 10 -23.50 -13.73 -13.95
N GLN A 11 -22.53 -14.57 -13.59
CA GLN A 11 -21.15 -14.15 -13.43
C GLN A 11 -20.43 -14.28 -14.78
N ILE A 12 -19.85 -13.19 -15.24
CA ILE A 12 -19.08 -13.10 -16.48
C ILE A 12 -17.83 -12.25 -16.23
N ASP A 13 -16.73 -12.58 -16.91
CA ASP A 13 -15.47 -11.87 -16.75
C ASP A 13 -15.48 -10.47 -17.43
N GLY A 14 -14.46 -9.65 -17.15
CA GLY A 14 -14.30 -8.33 -17.77
C GLY A 14 -14.24 -8.35 -19.30
N THR A 15 -13.63 -9.36 -19.89
CA THR A 15 -13.48 -9.49 -21.34
C THR A 15 -14.83 -9.77 -22.01
N LEU A 16 -15.60 -10.71 -21.49
CA LEU A 16 -16.93 -11.05 -21.98
C LEU A 16 -17.92 -9.90 -21.78
N ARG A 17 -17.85 -9.19 -20.65
CA ARG A 17 -18.61 -7.95 -20.42
C ARG A 17 -18.31 -6.89 -21.47
N SER A 18 -17.04 -6.73 -21.82
CA SER A 18 -16.61 -5.83 -22.90
C SER A 18 -17.17 -6.25 -24.25
N ASN A 19 -17.10 -7.56 -24.57
CA ASN A 19 -17.58 -8.11 -25.84
C ASN A 19 -19.09 -7.97 -26.04
N CYS A 20 -19.88 -8.15 -24.98
CA CYS A 20 -21.33 -8.04 -25.05
C CYS A 20 -21.85 -6.62 -24.77
N GLY A 21 -20.96 -5.66 -24.48
CA GLY A 21 -21.36 -4.30 -24.16
C GLY A 21 -22.19 -4.19 -22.87
N ALA A 22 -22.07 -5.15 -21.94
CA ALA A 22 -22.80 -5.12 -20.66
C ALA A 22 -21.98 -4.48 -19.51
N GLY A 23 -22.61 -3.60 -18.74
CA GLY A 23 -22.09 -3.08 -17.48
C GLY A 23 -22.37 -4.02 -16.30
N LEU A 24 -21.78 -3.71 -15.14
CA LEU A 24 -22.09 -4.44 -13.91
C LEU A 24 -23.55 -4.26 -13.50
N GLN A 25 -24.18 -5.38 -13.12
CA GLN A 25 -25.59 -5.46 -12.69
C GLN A 25 -26.59 -4.96 -13.76
N GLU A 26 -26.19 -4.93 -15.03
CA GLU A 26 -27.07 -4.65 -16.14
C GLU A 26 -27.89 -5.90 -16.52
N GLN A 27 -29.11 -5.69 -17.00
CA GLN A 27 -29.92 -6.77 -17.54
C GLN A 27 -29.37 -7.18 -18.91
N VAL A 28 -29.08 -8.47 -19.06
CA VAL A 28 -28.59 -9.05 -20.32
C VAL A 28 -29.58 -10.10 -20.82
N SER A 29 -29.75 -10.20 -22.13
CA SER A 29 -30.52 -11.27 -22.76
C SER A 29 -29.61 -12.46 -23.06
N VAL A 30 -29.98 -13.64 -22.58
CA VAL A 30 -29.27 -14.89 -22.87
C VAL A 30 -30.10 -15.70 -23.85
N THR A 31 -29.47 -16.15 -24.93
CA THR A 31 -30.07 -17.05 -25.91
C THR A 31 -29.12 -18.20 -26.19
N ALA A 32 -29.65 -19.42 -26.26
CA ALA A 32 -28.87 -20.58 -26.67
C ALA A 32 -28.53 -20.43 -28.17
N THR A 33 -27.27 -20.65 -28.52
CA THR A 33 -26.80 -20.53 -29.90
C THR A 33 -26.04 -21.78 -30.31
N GLU A 34 -26.17 -22.18 -31.58
CA GLU A 34 -25.37 -23.25 -32.15
C GLU A 34 -23.94 -22.76 -32.41
N HIS A 35 -22.97 -23.64 -32.21
CA HIS A 35 -21.56 -23.35 -32.44
C HIS A 35 -20.90 -24.49 -33.22
N ALA A 36 -19.85 -24.16 -33.96
CA ALA A 36 -19.04 -25.14 -34.68
C ALA A 36 -17.62 -25.21 -34.08
N PRO A 37 -16.89 -26.33 -34.25
CA PRO A 37 -15.47 -26.37 -33.95
C PRO A 37 -14.70 -25.44 -34.90
N ALA A 38 -13.77 -24.65 -34.36
CA ALA A 38 -12.97 -23.72 -35.15
C ALA A 38 -11.93 -24.49 -35.99
N VAL A 39 -11.96 -24.29 -37.31
CA VAL A 39 -10.93 -24.77 -38.24
C VAL A 39 -9.77 -23.79 -38.30
N ALA A 40 -10.06 -22.49 -38.37
CA ALA A 40 -9.04 -21.45 -38.35
C ALA A 40 -9.54 -20.18 -37.67
N VAL A 41 -8.65 -19.52 -36.92
CA VAL A 41 -8.94 -18.25 -36.24
C VAL A 41 -7.79 -17.27 -36.50
N ARG A 42 -8.14 -16.05 -36.92
CA ARG A 42 -7.18 -14.96 -37.09
C ARG A 42 -7.33 -13.96 -35.97
N LEU A 43 -6.23 -13.69 -35.28
CA LEU A 43 -6.16 -12.77 -34.15
C LEU A 43 -5.29 -11.56 -34.50
N SER A 44 -5.66 -10.40 -33.98
CA SER A 44 -4.87 -9.16 -34.10
C SER A 44 -4.62 -8.62 -32.70
N PRO A 45 -3.36 -8.33 -32.31
CA PRO A 45 -3.08 -7.78 -30.99
C PRO A 45 -3.66 -6.37 -30.85
N LEU A 46 -4.31 -6.10 -29.72
CA LEU A 46 -4.80 -4.78 -29.34
C LEU A 46 -3.76 -4.09 -28.46
N TRP A 47 -3.19 -3.00 -28.95
CA TRP A 47 -2.21 -2.20 -28.21
C TRP A 47 -2.41 -0.71 -28.49
N ASN A 48 -2.09 0.11 -27.49
CA ASN A 48 -2.15 1.56 -27.61
C ASN A 48 -0.78 2.08 -28.06
N SER A 49 -0.74 2.80 -29.17
CA SER A 49 0.46 3.44 -29.70
C SER A 49 1.08 4.46 -28.73
N ALA A 50 0.30 5.02 -27.81
CA ALA A 50 0.79 5.90 -26.74
C ALA A 50 1.54 5.17 -25.61
N SER A 51 1.38 3.83 -25.49
CA SER A 51 2.05 3.02 -24.45
C SER A 51 3.38 2.38 -24.88
N GLY A 52 3.87 2.68 -26.09
CA GLY A 52 5.10 2.10 -26.64
C GLY A 52 4.86 0.90 -27.56
N ALA A 53 5.95 0.20 -27.91
CA ALA A 53 6.06 -0.80 -28.97
C ALA A 53 5.01 -1.93 -28.94
N ALA A 54 4.78 -2.56 -30.11
CA ALA A 54 3.92 -3.72 -30.26
C ALA A 54 4.24 -4.80 -29.20
N PRO A 55 3.23 -5.48 -28.64
CA PRO A 55 3.44 -6.54 -27.66
C PRO A 55 4.39 -7.61 -28.23
N ALA A 56 5.18 -8.24 -27.36
CA ALA A 56 6.08 -9.32 -27.73
C ALA A 56 5.36 -10.37 -28.58
N ILE A 57 6.04 -10.90 -29.60
CA ILE A 57 5.48 -11.95 -30.46
C ILE A 57 5.24 -13.18 -29.59
N ILE A 58 3.98 -13.42 -29.22
CA ILE A 58 3.58 -14.65 -28.55
C ILE A 58 3.48 -15.72 -29.63
N ALA A 59 4.17 -16.84 -29.42
CA ALA A 59 4.09 -18.00 -30.31
C ALA A 59 2.62 -18.44 -30.46
N PRO A 60 2.09 -18.63 -31.69
CA PRO A 60 0.70 -19.02 -31.90
C PRO A 60 0.29 -20.30 -31.15
N GLU A 61 1.23 -21.22 -30.94
CA GLU A 61 1.04 -22.46 -30.19
C GLU A 61 0.68 -22.17 -28.73
N ARG A 62 1.36 -21.21 -28.10
CA ARG A 62 1.10 -20.79 -26.72
C ARG A 62 -0.27 -20.10 -26.59
N ILE A 63 -0.63 -19.28 -27.57
CA ILE A 63 -1.96 -18.65 -27.62
C ILE A 63 -3.05 -19.71 -27.75
N LEU A 64 -2.81 -20.74 -28.57
CA LEU A 64 -3.75 -21.83 -28.77
C LEU A 64 -4.00 -22.59 -27.46
N GLU A 65 -2.95 -22.92 -26.70
CA GLU A 65 -3.07 -23.56 -25.37
C GLU A 65 -3.93 -22.75 -24.41
N ASP A 66 -3.70 -21.44 -24.32
CA ASP A 66 -4.43 -20.56 -23.41
C ASP A 66 -5.90 -20.32 -23.85
N LEU A 67 -6.22 -20.56 -25.13
CA LEU A 67 -7.54 -20.37 -25.70
C LEU A 67 -8.27 -21.69 -26.01
N LEU A 68 -7.78 -22.84 -25.55
CA LEU A 68 -8.50 -24.11 -25.71
C LEU A 68 -9.89 -24.05 -25.06
N ASP A 69 -10.88 -24.56 -25.78
CA ASP A 69 -12.30 -24.57 -25.40
C ASP A 69 -12.92 -23.18 -25.20
N VAL A 70 -12.22 -22.11 -25.60
CA VAL A 70 -12.75 -20.74 -25.54
C VAL A 70 -13.66 -20.48 -26.75
N PRO A 71 -14.93 -20.10 -26.54
CA PRO A 71 -15.81 -19.68 -27.62
C PRO A 71 -15.40 -18.28 -28.13
N VAL A 72 -15.30 -18.14 -29.44
CA VAL A 72 -14.92 -16.89 -30.10
C VAL A 72 -15.89 -16.52 -31.22
N LEU A 73 -16.07 -15.23 -31.41
CA LEU A 73 -16.87 -14.64 -32.47
C LEU A 73 -16.02 -13.58 -33.17
N THR A 74 -16.19 -13.42 -34.48
CA THR A 74 -15.58 -12.32 -35.23
C THR A 74 -15.97 -10.96 -34.62
N GLY A 75 -14.99 -10.10 -34.37
CA GLY A 75 -15.11 -8.81 -33.69
C GLY A 75 -15.04 -8.87 -32.16
N GLY A 76 -15.04 -10.07 -31.56
CA GLY A 76 -14.84 -10.26 -30.13
C GLY A 76 -13.38 -10.08 -29.72
N VAL A 77 -13.15 -9.73 -28.45
CA VAL A 77 -11.84 -9.64 -27.82
C VAL A 77 -11.60 -10.89 -26.98
N VAL A 78 -10.40 -11.47 -27.08
CA VAL A 78 -9.92 -12.54 -26.21
C VAL A 78 -8.70 -12.07 -25.44
N ARG A 79 -8.54 -12.55 -24.20
CA ARG A 79 -7.45 -12.15 -23.30
C ARG A 79 -6.51 -13.32 -23.12
N VAL A 80 -5.25 -13.14 -23.53
CA VAL A 80 -4.19 -14.14 -23.36
C VAL A 80 -3.28 -13.68 -22.22
N PRO A 81 -3.24 -14.42 -21.10
CA PRO A 81 -2.35 -14.08 -19.99
C PRO A 81 -0.90 -14.34 -20.39
N THR A 82 0.01 -13.38 -20.11
CA THR A 82 1.46 -13.61 -20.22
C THR A 82 2.12 -13.36 -18.88
N PHE A 83 3.36 -13.83 -18.72
CA PHE A 83 4.13 -13.71 -17.48
C PHE A 83 4.21 -12.26 -16.95
N ALA A 84 4.30 -11.27 -17.85
CA ALA A 84 4.41 -9.86 -17.45
C ALA A 84 3.06 -9.13 -17.49
N LYS A 85 2.30 -9.24 -18.60
CA LYS A 85 1.01 -8.54 -18.78
C LYS A 85 0.09 -9.32 -19.72
N ALA A 86 -1.20 -9.40 -19.37
CA ALA A 86 -2.18 -9.96 -20.30
C ALA A 86 -2.26 -9.11 -21.57
N VAL A 87 -2.30 -9.78 -22.72
CA VAL A 87 -2.45 -9.15 -24.03
C VAL A 87 -3.83 -9.46 -24.56
N ASN A 88 -4.54 -8.43 -25.01
CA ASN A 88 -5.85 -8.57 -25.62
C ASN A 88 -5.69 -8.74 -27.13
N PHE A 89 -6.45 -9.65 -27.73
CA PHE A 89 -6.49 -9.87 -29.17
C PHE A 89 -7.92 -9.70 -29.67
N GLU A 90 -8.09 -9.00 -30.79
CA GLU A 90 -9.35 -8.97 -31.52
C GLU A 90 -9.41 -10.14 -32.50
N VAL A 91 -10.55 -10.82 -32.52
CA VAL A 91 -10.85 -11.90 -33.45
C VAL A 91 -11.25 -11.29 -34.79
N ILE A 92 -10.30 -11.24 -35.73
CA ILE A 92 -10.52 -10.65 -37.06
C ILE A 92 -11.41 -11.55 -37.92
N ARG A 93 -11.25 -12.86 -37.80
CA ARG A 93 -11.96 -13.83 -38.63
C ARG A 93 -12.00 -15.22 -37.99
N THR A 94 -13.12 -15.91 -38.17
CA THR A 94 -13.32 -17.32 -37.83
C THR A 94 -13.67 -18.14 -39.07
N ILE A 95 -13.25 -19.42 -39.10
CA ILE A 95 -13.65 -20.43 -40.09
C ILE A 95 -14.15 -21.67 -39.34
N PRO A 96 -15.41 -22.10 -39.53
CA PRO A 96 -16.48 -21.45 -40.30
C PRO A 96 -16.87 -20.08 -39.71
N SER A 97 -17.53 -19.24 -40.50
CA SER A 97 -18.03 -17.95 -40.01
C SER A 97 -19.17 -18.14 -39.03
N GLY A 98 -19.15 -17.41 -37.92
CA GLY A 98 -20.15 -17.52 -36.85
C GLY A 98 -19.49 -17.85 -35.50
N PRO A 99 -20.29 -18.24 -34.49
CA PRO A 99 -19.80 -18.69 -33.20
C PRO A 99 -19.01 -19.98 -33.37
N VAL A 100 -17.73 -19.97 -32.97
CA VAL A 100 -16.88 -21.16 -33.01
C VAL A 100 -16.17 -21.38 -31.68
N VAL A 101 -15.82 -22.62 -31.39
CA VAL A 101 -15.01 -22.98 -30.20
C VAL A 101 -13.63 -23.39 -30.65
N ILE A 102 -12.60 -22.78 -30.05
CA ILE A 102 -11.21 -23.10 -30.34
C ILE A 102 -10.88 -24.49 -29.80
N GLY A 103 -10.36 -25.36 -30.66
CA GLY A 103 -9.95 -26.71 -30.29
C GLY A 103 -8.45 -26.95 -30.56
N PRO A 104 -7.91 -28.11 -30.17
CA PRO A 104 -6.48 -28.40 -30.27
C PRO A 104 -5.94 -28.51 -31.71
N ARG A 105 -6.81 -28.53 -32.72
CA ARG A 105 -6.45 -28.59 -34.15
C ARG A 105 -6.76 -27.31 -34.92
N THR A 106 -7.13 -26.24 -34.23
CA THR A 106 -7.46 -24.96 -34.86
C THR A 106 -6.20 -24.30 -35.41
N ASP A 107 -6.18 -23.93 -36.70
CA ASP A 107 -5.11 -23.11 -37.30
C ASP A 107 -5.24 -21.67 -36.80
N LEU A 108 -4.53 -21.36 -35.73
CA LEU A 108 -4.50 -20.04 -35.11
C LEU A 108 -3.34 -19.21 -35.68
N ARG A 109 -3.66 -18.03 -36.23
CA ARG A 109 -2.64 -17.11 -36.77
C ARG A 109 -2.81 -15.72 -36.21
N VAL A 110 -1.70 -15.14 -35.78
CA VAL A 110 -1.63 -13.73 -35.41
C VAL A 110 -1.25 -12.92 -36.65
N VAL A 111 -2.08 -11.94 -37.01
CA VAL A 111 -1.78 -10.97 -38.06
C VAL A 111 -1.31 -9.67 -37.44
N GLU A 112 -0.52 -8.89 -38.17
CA GLU A 112 -0.16 -7.54 -37.74
C GLU A 112 -1.42 -6.68 -37.60
N GLY A 113 -1.61 -6.12 -36.41
CA GLY A 113 -2.77 -5.32 -36.05
C GLY A 113 -2.56 -3.84 -36.30
N GLU A 114 -3.61 -3.14 -36.75
CA GLU A 114 -3.65 -1.68 -36.76
C GLU A 114 -3.88 -1.15 -35.33
N ALA A 115 -3.24 -0.02 -35.00
CA ALA A 115 -3.41 0.63 -33.70
C ALA A 115 -4.88 1.06 -33.51
N THR A 116 -5.57 0.51 -32.52
CA THR A 116 -6.99 0.78 -32.26
C THR A 116 -7.18 1.63 -31.00
N SER A 117 -8.16 2.54 -31.05
CA SER A 117 -8.62 3.28 -29.87
C SER A 117 -9.54 2.39 -29.02
N VAL A 118 -8.91 1.56 -28.18
CA VAL A 118 -9.42 0.97 -26.91
C VAL A 118 -10.85 0.40 -26.98
N ARG A 119 -11.00 -0.87 -27.40
CA ARG A 119 -12.27 -1.61 -27.26
C ARG A 119 -12.42 -2.41 -25.96
N ALA A 120 -11.31 -2.71 -25.27
CA ALA A 120 -11.32 -3.49 -24.04
C ALA A 120 -10.66 -2.72 -22.88
N PRO A 121 -11.21 -2.78 -21.66
CA PRO A 121 -10.59 -2.17 -20.50
C PRO A 121 -9.22 -2.83 -20.27
N ALA A 122 -8.16 -2.02 -20.20
CA ALA A 122 -6.80 -2.51 -19.93
C ALA A 122 -6.65 -3.10 -18.51
N VAL A 123 -7.58 -2.77 -17.61
CA VAL A 123 -7.64 -3.22 -16.21
C VAL A 123 -9.10 -3.40 -15.82
N SER A 124 -9.43 -4.53 -15.22
CA SER A 124 -10.76 -4.86 -14.68
C SER A 124 -10.72 -5.00 -13.16
N TYR A 125 -11.88 -5.10 -12.50
CA TYR A 125 -11.91 -5.33 -11.05
C TYR A 125 -11.31 -6.68 -10.63
N GLU A 126 -11.28 -7.67 -11.52
CA GLU A 126 -10.63 -8.96 -11.29
C GLU A 126 -9.10 -8.86 -11.21
N ASP A 127 -8.54 -7.77 -11.75
CA ASP A 127 -7.11 -7.46 -11.68
C ASP A 127 -6.75 -6.69 -10.39
N ILE A 128 -7.70 -6.51 -9.46
CA ILE A 128 -7.49 -5.87 -8.16
C ILE A 128 -7.67 -6.90 -7.04
N GLY A 129 -6.59 -7.17 -6.30
CA GLY A 129 -6.63 -8.02 -5.11
C GLY A 129 -6.77 -7.22 -3.81
N GLY A 130 -7.66 -7.62 -2.92
CA GLY A 130 -7.69 -7.19 -1.53
C GLY A 130 -8.24 -5.79 -1.23
N LEU A 131 -8.88 -5.15 -2.21
CA LEU A 131 -9.44 -3.80 -2.11
C LEU A 131 -10.96 -3.78 -2.37
N GLU A 132 -11.68 -4.87 -2.09
CA GLU A 132 -13.10 -4.99 -2.46
C GLU A 132 -13.98 -3.90 -1.83
N ARG A 133 -13.65 -3.50 -0.59
CA ARG A 133 -14.37 -2.44 0.14
C ARG A 133 -14.10 -1.07 -0.48
N GLU A 134 -12.85 -0.78 -0.80
CA GLU A 134 -12.40 0.47 -1.38
C GLU A 134 -12.95 0.63 -2.81
N VAL A 135 -12.91 -0.46 -3.60
CA VAL A 135 -13.55 -0.55 -4.92
C VAL A 135 -15.04 -0.23 -4.82
N ALA A 136 -15.78 -0.86 -3.91
CA ALA A 136 -17.21 -0.60 -3.75
C ALA A 136 -17.51 0.87 -3.42
N ARG A 137 -16.73 1.49 -2.53
CA ARG A 137 -16.89 2.89 -2.14
C ARG A 137 -16.59 3.86 -3.29
N VAL A 138 -15.46 3.68 -3.98
CA VAL A 138 -15.11 4.54 -5.13
C VAL A 138 -16.14 4.35 -6.25
N ARG A 139 -16.56 3.10 -6.51
CA ARG A 139 -17.58 2.77 -7.49
C ARG A 139 -18.91 3.45 -7.19
N GLU A 140 -19.38 3.42 -5.95
CA GLU A 140 -20.62 4.10 -5.54
C GLU A 140 -20.54 5.61 -5.83
N ILE A 141 -19.42 6.24 -5.44
CA ILE A 141 -19.19 7.67 -5.62
C ILE A 141 -19.15 8.04 -7.11
N VAL A 142 -18.61 7.16 -7.95
CA VAL A 142 -18.49 7.39 -9.40
C VAL A 142 -19.77 7.07 -10.15
N GLU A 143 -20.38 5.90 -9.92
CA GLU A 143 -21.51 5.42 -10.70
C GLU A 143 -22.83 6.10 -10.34
N LEU A 144 -23.09 6.39 -9.04
CA LEU A 144 -24.39 6.94 -8.63
C LEU A 144 -24.70 8.29 -9.28
N PRO A 145 -23.78 9.28 -9.30
CA PRO A 145 -24.04 10.58 -9.94
C PRO A 145 -24.27 10.45 -11.44
N LEU A 146 -23.54 9.55 -12.10
CA LEU A 146 -23.58 9.38 -13.55
C LEU A 146 -24.82 8.61 -14.03
N LYS A 147 -25.20 7.54 -13.33
CA LYS A 147 -26.36 6.71 -13.70
C LYS A 147 -27.68 7.27 -13.20
N HIS A 148 -27.69 7.95 -12.06
CA HIS A 148 -28.92 8.34 -11.36
C HIS A 148 -29.07 9.85 -11.15
N HIS A 149 -28.59 10.68 -12.09
CA HIS A 149 -28.64 12.14 -12.01
C HIS A 149 -30.01 12.71 -11.59
N ARG A 150 -31.11 12.20 -12.18
CA ARG A 150 -32.49 12.63 -11.86
C ARG A 150 -32.88 12.40 -10.40
N VAL A 151 -32.30 11.38 -9.75
CA VAL A 151 -32.56 11.08 -8.34
C VAL A 151 -31.90 12.13 -7.45
N PHE A 152 -30.67 12.54 -7.76
CA PHE A 152 -29.97 13.62 -7.06
C PHE A 152 -30.73 14.95 -7.19
N GLU A 153 -31.17 15.30 -8.41
CA GLU A 153 -31.97 16.51 -8.67
C GLU A 153 -33.27 16.52 -7.86
N ARG A 154 -34.00 15.38 -7.84
CA ARG A 154 -35.26 15.26 -7.10
C ARG A 154 -35.09 15.31 -5.59
N LEU A 155 -34.00 14.75 -5.07
CA LEU A 155 -33.66 14.79 -3.65
C LEU A 155 -33.08 16.15 -3.21
N GLY A 156 -32.71 17.01 -4.16
CA GLY A 156 -32.09 18.32 -3.88
C GLY A 156 -30.70 18.20 -3.27
N ILE A 157 -30.02 17.06 -3.45
CA ILE A 157 -28.66 16.83 -2.94
C ILE A 157 -27.63 17.01 -4.06
N LEU A 158 -26.49 17.59 -3.72
CA LEU A 158 -25.38 17.73 -4.67
C LEU A 158 -24.60 16.41 -4.76
N PRO A 159 -24.22 15.97 -5.97
CA PRO A 159 -23.32 14.84 -6.11
C PRO A 159 -21.94 15.19 -5.55
N PRO A 160 -21.19 14.19 -5.04
CA PRO A 160 -19.81 14.39 -4.62
C PRO A 160 -18.95 14.86 -5.80
N LYS A 161 -18.07 15.84 -5.56
CA LYS A 161 -17.20 16.43 -6.57
C LYS A 161 -15.86 15.70 -6.69
N GLY A 162 -15.36 15.15 -5.58
CA GLY A 162 -14.09 14.47 -5.61
C GLY A 162 -13.83 13.49 -4.48
N VAL A 163 -12.88 12.60 -4.74
CA VAL A 163 -12.40 11.55 -3.84
C VAL A 163 -10.90 11.71 -3.65
N LEU A 164 -10.44 11.70 -2.40
CA LEU A 164 -9.02 11.64 -2.06
C LEU A 164 -8.66 10.21 -1.65
N LEU A 165 -7.80 9.56 -2.43
CA LEU A 165 -7.18 8.29 -2.11
C LEU A 165 -5.87 8.53 -1.39
N TYR A 166 -5.65 7.92 -0.24
CA TYR A 166 -4.39 8.07 0.51
C TYR A 166 -3.87 6.76 1.07
N GLY A 167 -2.58 6.70 1.39
CA GLY A 167 -1.92 5.56 2.04
C GLY A 167 -0.52 5.28 1.49
N PRO A 168 0.14 4.18 1.86
CA PRO A 168 1.51 3.90 1.42
C PRO A 168 1.67 3.81 -0.11
N PRO A 169 2.86 4.09 -0.66
CA PRO A 169 3.13 3.87 -2.08
C PRO A 169 3.00 2.39 -2.44
N GLY A 170 2.65 2.09 -3.68
CA GLY A 170 2.57 0.71 -4.17
C GLY A 170 1.35 -0.11 -3.71
N THR A 171 0.37 0.51 -3.04
CA THR A 171 -0.89 -0.16 -2.65
C THR A 171 -1.97 -0.18 -3.75
N GLY A 172 -1.68 0.39 -4.93
CA GLY A 172 -2.57 0.30 -6.10
C GLY A 172 -3.59 1.43 -6.26
N LYS A 173 -3.34 2.64 -5.73
CA LYS A 173 -4.27 3.80 -5.85
C LYS A 173 -4.58 4.16 -7.30
N THR A 174 -3.53 4.26 -8.13
CA THR A 174 -3.64 4.55 -9.57
C THR A 174 -4.35 3.42 -10.32
N LEU A 175 -4.07 2.17 -9.93
CA LEU A 175 -4.70 0.98 -10.52
C LEU A 175 -6.21 0.93 -10.20
N LEU A 176 -6.58 1.24 -8.96
CA LEU A 176 -7.98 1.35 -8.52
C LEU A 176 -8.75 2.39 -9.33
N ALA A 177 -8.21 3.60 -9.46
CA ALA A 177 -8.86 4.67 -10.22
C ALA A 177 -9.05 4.29 -11.70
N ARG A 178 -8.03 3.67 -12.31
CA ARG A 178 -8.08 3.19 -13.70
C ARG A 178 -9.13 2.10 -13.89
N ALA A 179 -9.20 1.13 -12.98
CA ALA A 179 -10.18 0.06 -13.05
C ALA A 179 -11.61 0.60 -12.92
N VAL A 180 -11.86 1.50 -11.95
CA VAL A 180 -13.18 2.12 -11.79
C VAL A 180 -13.59 2.89 -13.05
N ALA A 181 -12.67 3.62 -13.66
CA ALA A 181 -12.95 4.35 -14.89
C ALA A 181 -13.28 3.43 -16.07
N ALA A 182 -12.49 2.37 -16.23
CA ALA A 182 -12.64 1.41 -17.30
C ALA A 182 -13.97 0.62 -17.17
N GLU A 183 -14.31 0.20 -15.95
CA GLU A 183 -15.53 -0.54 -15.62
C GLU A 183 -16.79 0.33 -15.70
N SER A 184 -16.67 1.61 -15.32
CA SER A 184 -17.76 2.59 -15.44
C SER A 184 -17.91 3.15 -16.86
N ARG A 185 -17.02 2.78 -17.79
CA ARG A 185 -16.97 3.27 -19.18
C ARG A 185 -16.94 4.80 -19.29
N VAL A 186 -16.18 5.43 -18.41
CA VAL A 186 -15.99 6.87 -18.38
C VAL A 186 -14.62 7.23 -18.92
N HIS A 187 -14.50 8.42 -19.50
CA HIS A 187 -13.22 8.88 -20.02
C HIS A 187 -12.22 9.11 -18.87
N PHE A 188 -11.04 8.49 -18.94
CA PHE A 188 -10.03 8.61 -17.89
C PHE A 188 -8.91 9.56 -18.31
N ILE A 189 -8.72 10.64 -17.55
CA ILE A 189 -7.63 11.60 -17.74
C ILE A 189 -6.67 11.45 -16.57
N HIS A 190 -5.43 11.11 -16.87
CA HIS A 190 -4.36 10.97 -15.89
C HIS A 190 -3.47 12.21 -15.91
N LEU A 191 -3.26 12.82 -14.75
CA LEU A 191 -2.36 13.95 -14.55
C LEU A 191 -1.43 13.64 -13.37
N ASN A 192 -0.12 13.66 -13.59
CA ASN A 192 0.83 13.47 -12.50
C ASN A 192 1.22 14.82 -11.90
N GLY A 193 1.23 14.95 -10.57
CA GLY A 193 1.46 16.21 -9.87
C GLY A 193 2.76 16.94 -10.28
N PRO A 194 3.91 16.27 -10.33
CA PRO A 194 5.17 16.86 -10.80
C PRO A 194 5.13 17.36 -12.24
N GLU A 195 4.30 16.80 -13.13
CA GLU A 195 4.19 17.27 -14.53
C GLU A 195 3.61 18.68 -14.65
N ILE A 196 2.85 19.10 -13.63
CA ILE A 196 2.25 20.43 -13.53
C ILE A 196 3.31 21.46 -13.13
N MET A 197 4.31 21.04 -12.35
CA MET A 197 5.29 21.93 -11.71
C MET A 197 6.44 22.28 -12.66
N ARG A 198 6.19 23.20 -13.60
CA ARG A 198 7.20 23.72 -14.52
C ARG A 198 7.94 24.94 -13.97
N LYS A 199 9.18 25.14 -14.42
CA LYS A 199 10.06 26.26 -13.99
C LYS A 199 9.60 27.64 -14.50
N PHE A 200 8.71 27.69 -15.49
CA PHE A 200 8.31 28.94 -16.16
C PHE A 200 7.00 29.50 -15.60
N TYR A 201 6.92 30.83 -15.50
CA TYR A 201 5.83 31.56 -14.85
C TYR A 201 4.50 31.37 -15.61
N GLY A 202 3.45 30.92 -14.91
CA GLY A 202 2.09 30.83 -15.45
C GLY A 202 1.77 29.58 -16.30
N GLU A 203 2.78 28.81 -16.73
CA GLU A 203 2.56 27.58 -17.49
C GLU A 203 1.83 26.51 -16.67
N SER A 204 2.18 26.37 -15.38
CA SER A 204 1.55 25.41 -14.46
C SER A 204 0.06 25.69 -14.27
N GLU A 205 -0.32 26.97 -14.14
CA GLU A 205 -1.71 27.40 -13.98
C GLU A 205 -2.52 27.16 -15.27
N ALA A 206 -1.93 27.50 -16.43
CA ALA A 206 -2.54 27.29 -17.73
C ALA A 206 -2.75 25.80 -18.02
N LYS A 207 -1.76 24.95 -17.69
CA LYS A 207 -1.86 23.51 -17.88
C LYS A 207 -2.95 22.89 -17.02
N LEU A 208 -3.06 23.31 -15.76
CA LEU A 208 -4.11 22.84 -14.87
C LEU A 208 -5.50 23.22 -15.40
N ARG A 209 -5.66 24.44 -15.91
CA ARG A 209 -6.92 24.88 -16.54
C ARG A 209 -7.26 24.06 -17.78
N GLU A 210 -6.29 23.85 -18.67
CA GLU A 210 -6.46 23.07 -19.90
C GLU A 210 -6.97 21.65 -19.61
N VAL A 211 -6.39 20.99 -18.60
CA VAL A 211 -6.78 19.61 -18.22
C VAL A 211 -8.20 19.56 -17.66
N PHE A 212 -8.60 20.53 -16.83
CA PHE A 212 -9.98 20.60 -16.34
C PHE A 212 -10.97 20.88 -17.49
N GLU A 213 -10.63 21.77 -18.43
CA GLU A 213 -11.45 22.03 -19.62
C GLU A 213 -11.55 20.81 -20.56
N GLU A 214 -10.47 20.04 -20.71
CA GLU A 214 -10.48 18.76 -21.42
C GLU A 214 -11.42 17.76 -20.74
N ALA A 215 -11.34 17.62 -19.42
CA ALA A 215 -12.23 16.74 -18.65
C ALA A 215 -13.70 17.12 -18.81
N ALA A 216 -14.02 18.42 -18.79
CA ALA A 216 -15.37 18.92 -19.04
C ALA A 216 -15.86 18.61 -20.46
N ARG A 217 -15.01 18.78 -21.48
CA ARG A 217 -15.35 18.50 -22.89
C ARG A 217 -15.57 17.01 -23.16
N ARG A 218 -14.92 16.13 -22.40
CA ARG A 218 -15.00 14.66 -22.53
C ARG A 218 -15.93 14.00 -21.52
N ALA A 219 -16.77 14.78 -20.83
CA ALA A 219 -17.73 14.26 -19.87
C ALA A 219 -18.68 13.23 -20.53
N PRO A 220 -19.01 12.09 -19.86
CA PRO A 220 -18.63 11.74 -18.48
C PRO A 220 -17.17 11.29 -18.34
N ALA A 221 -16.45 11.89 -17.38
CA ALA A 221 -15.01 11.70 -17.23
C ALA A 221 -14.54 11.63 -15.77
N ILE A 222 -13.43 10.94 -15.55
CA ILE A 222 -12.67 10.96 -14.31
C ILE A 222 -11.36 11.70 -14.57
N LEU A 223 -11.11 12.75 -13.78
CA LEU A 223 -9.82 13.41 -13.71
C LEU A 223 -9.04 12.85 -12.52
N PHE A 224 -8.02 12.05 -12.79
CA PHE A 224 -7.14 11.50 -11.78
C PHE A 224 -5.87 12.34 -11.66
N ILE A 225 -5.62 12.88 -10.47
CA ILE A 225 -4.44 13.65 -10.12
C ILE A 225 -3.59 12.81 -9.17
N ASP A 226 -2.53 12.20 -9.69
CA ASP A 226 -1.55 11.48 -8.87
C ASP A 226 -0.57 12.46 -8.20
N GLU A 227 0.00 12.08 -7.07
CA GLU A 227 0.94 12.92 -6.30
C GLU A 227 0.41 14.36 -6.10
N ILE A 228 -0.85 14.49 -5.69
CA ILE A 228 -1.52 15.79 -5.54
C ILE A 228 -0.86 16.68 -4.46
N ASP A 229 -0.10 16.07 -3.55
CA ASP A 229 0.76 16.73 -2.57
C ASP A 229 1.90 17.53 -3.22
N ALA A 230 2.37 17.16 -4.41
CA ALA A 230 3.34 17.96 -5.17
C ALA A 230 2.74 19.26 -5.72
N VAL A 231 1.43 19.26 -5.97
CA VAL A 231 0.70 20.40 -6.57
C VAL A 231 0.12 21.32 -5.50
N ALA A 232 -0.34 20.74 -4.39
CA ALA A 232 -1.07 21.45 -3.36
C ALA A 232 -0.54 21.21 -1.93
N PRO A 233 0.74 21.46 -1.66
CA PRO A 233 1.27 21.41 -0.30
C PRO A 233 0.67 22.51 0.58
N LYS A 234 0.76 22.35 1.91
CA LYS A 234 0.37 23.37 2.90
C LYS A 234 1.03 24.71 2.59
N ARG A 235 0.21 25.74 2.34
CA ARG A 235 0.67 27.11 2.02
C ARG A 235 1.66 27.72 3.00
N ALA A 236 1.59 27.33 4.28
CA ALA A 236 2.49 27.81 5.33
C ALA A 236 3.92 27.26 5.18
N GLU A 237 4.08 26.08 4.59
CA GLU A 237 5.39 25.43 4.38
C GLU A 237 6.02 25.79 3.02
N VAL A 238 5.26 26.46 2.17
CA VAL A 238 5.65 26.86 0.82
C VAL A 238 6.35 28.21 0.82
N VAL A 239 7.60 28.22 0.37
CA VAL A 239 8.40 29.46 0.25
C VAL A 239 8.13 30.18 -1.08
N GLY A 240 7.80 29.44 -2.16
CA GLY A 240 7.60 30.00 -3.51
C GLY A 240 6.21 30.60 -3.77
N GLU A 241 6.16 31.79 -4.39
CA GLU A 241 4.89 32.41 -4.82
C GLU A 241 4.18 31.67 -5.97
N VAL A 242 4.93 30.94 -6.80
CA VAL A 242 4.36 30.17 -7.92
C VAL A 242 3.52 29.01 -7.38
N GLU A 243 4.06 28.26 -6.41
CA GLU A 243 3.37 27.11 -5.80
C GLU A 243 2.07 27.55 -5.12
N LYS A 244 2.08 28.65 -4.36
CA LYS A 244 0.88 29.21 -3.72
C LYS A 244 -0.22 29.55 -4.73
N ARG A 245 0.16 30.06 -5.91
CA ARG A 245 -0.80 30.39 -6.97
C ARG A 245 -1.36 29.14 -7.65
N VAL A 246 -0.54 28.11 -7.87
CA VAL A 246 -1.02 26.82 -8.38
C VAL A 246 -2.03 26.19 -7.43
N VAL A 247 -1.76 26.21 -6.11
CA VAL A 247 -2.74 25.75 -5.10
C VAL A 247 -4.04 26.56 -5.19
N ALA A 248 -3.94 27.89 -5.24
CA ALA A 248 -5.11 28.75 -5.35
C ALA A 248 -5.92 28.50 -6.63
N GLN A 249 -5.24 28.25 -7.75
CA GLN A 249 -5.87 27.91 -9.03
C GLN A 249 -6.58 26.55 -8.95
N LEU A 250 -5.96 25.53 -8.34
CA LEU A 250 -6.61 24.23 -8.14
C LEU A 250 -7.87 24.35 -7.29
N LEU A 251 -7.84 25.11 -6.18
CA LEU A 251 -9.02 25.36 -5.36
C LEU A 251 -10.12 26.08 -6.15
N SER A 252 -9.75 27.12 -6.90
CA SER A 252 -10.67 27.89 -7.73
C SER A 252 -11.32 27.02 -8.81
N LEU A 253 -10.54 26.12 -9.43
CA LEU A 253 -11.07 25.13 -10.36
C LEU A 253 -12.02 24.19 -9.62
N MET A 254 -11.66 23.54 -8.52
CA MET A 254 -12.58 22.63 -7.80
C MET A 254 -13.90 23.31 -7.34
N ASP A 255 -13.85 24.58 -6.94
CA ASP A 255 -15.01 25.36 -6.51
C ASP A 255 -15.90 25.77 -7.70
N GLY A 256 -15.28 26.37 -8.72
CA GLY A 256 -15.94 26.95 -9.89
C GLY A 256 -16.21 25.96 -11.02
N PHE A 257 -15.66 24.75 -10.94
CA PHE A 257 -15.86 23.68 -11.91
C PHE A 257 -17.23 23.04 -11.70
N VAL A 258 -18.24 23.69 -12.27
CA VAL A 258 -19.61 23.20 -12.34
C VAL A 258 -19.77 22.39 -13.62
N SER A 259 -19.10 21.25 -13.72
CA SER A 259 -19.67 20.17 -14.54
C SER A 259 -20.92 19.72 -13.78
N ARG A 260 -22.04 19.43 -14.44
CA ARG A 260 -23.32 19.04 -13.80
C ARG A 260 -23.24 17.64 -13.14
N GLY A 261 -22.23 17.37 -12.32
CA GLY A 261 -21.92 16.06 -11.74
C GLY A 261 -21.42 15.02 -12.74
N GLN A 262 -20.95 15.44 -13.93
CA GLN A 262 -20.49 14.52 -14.97
C GLN A 262 -18.97 14.32 -15.00
N VAL A 263 -18.23 15.12 -14.24
CA VAL A 263 -16.80 14.96 -14.04
C VAL A 263 -16.51 14.81 -12.56
N ILE A 264 -15.77 13.77 -12.22
CA ILE A 264 -15.36 13.46 -10.85
C ILE A 264 -13.84 13.56 -10.76
N VAL A 265 -13.35 14.27 -9.76
CA VAL A 265 -11.90 14.43 -9.54
C VAL A 265 -11.44 13.43 -8.48
N ILE A 266 -10.47 12.59 -8.82
CA ILE A 266 -9.84 11.66 -7.89
C ILE A 266 -8.41 12.13 -7.65
N GLY A 267 -8.08 12.52 -6.42
CA GLY A 267 -6.71 12.84 -6.02
C GLY A 267 -6.05 11.65 -5.34
N ALA A 268 -4.77 11.42 -5.56
CA ALA A 268 -3.98 10.42 -4.84
C ALA A 268 -2.76 11.06 -4.16
N THR A 269 -2.49 10.68 -2.92
CA THR A 269 -1.32 11.11 -2.14
C THR A 269 -0.83 9.98 -1.23
N ASN A 270 0.47 9.95 -0.96
CA ASN A 270 1.01 9.04 0.04
C ASN A 270 1.01 9.65 1.45
N ILE A 271 0.91 10.99 1.54
CA ILE A 271 1.09 11.76 2.78
C ILE A 271 -0.04 12.81 2.89
N PRO A 272 -1.26 12.42 3.31
CA PRO A 272 -2.40 13.34 3.34
C PRO A 272 -2.19 14.54 4.29
N GLU A 273 -1.24 14.47 5.22
CA GLU A 273 -0.92 15.53 6.17
C GLU A 273 -0.19 16.72 5.55
N VAL A 274 0.50 16.56 4.41
CA VAL A 274 1.19 17.68 3.74
C VAL A 274 0.27 18.46 2.80
N LEU A 275 -0.89 17.90 2.47
CA LEU A 275 -1.88 18.51 1.58
C LEU A 275 -2.52 19.77 2.22
N ASP A 276 -2.82 20.77 1.41
CA ASP A 276 -3.58 21.94 1.84
C ASP A 276 -4.95 21.50 2.43
N PRO A 277 -5.25 21.81 3.70
CA PRO A 277 -6.49 21.39 4.35
C PRO A 277 -7.75 21.92 3.65
N ALA A 278 -7.63 22.99 2.87
CA ALA A 278 -8.74 23.55 2.12
C ALA A 278 -9.23 22.58 1.04
N LEU A 279 -8.37 21.73 0.46
CA LEU A 279 -8.77 20.72 -0.52
C LEU A 279 -9.69 19.64 0.06
N ARG A 280 -9.55 19.35 1.37
CA ARG A 280 -10.29 18.32 2.11
C ARG A 280 -11.66 18.80 2.63
N ARG A 281 -12.05 20.03 2.29
CA ARG A 281 -13.34 20.59 2.71
C ARG A 281 -14.48 20.09 1.81
N PRO A 282 -15.70 19.96 2.35
CA PRO A 282 -16.88 19.68 1.54
C PRO A 282 -17.03 20.68 0.39
N GLY A 283 -17.40 20.19 -0.79
CA GLY A 283 -17.42 20.90 -2.06
C GLY A 283 -16.16 20.74 -2.90
N ARG A 284 -15.18 19.94 -2.45
CA ARG A 284 -13.92 19.63 -3.17
C ARG A 284 -13.63 18.13 -3.10
N PHE A 285 -12.73 17.68 -2.24
CA PHE A 285 -12.62 16.25 -1.89
C PHE A 285 -13.57 15.94 -0.74
N ASP A 286 -14.80 15.57 -1.10
CA ASP A 286 -15.88 15.26 -0.16
C ASP A 286 -15.67 13.93 0.58
N ARG A 287 -14.86 13.05 0.00
CA ARG A 287 -14.64 11.70 0.48
C ARG A 287 -13.16 11.40 0.53
N GLU A 288 -12.73 10.83 1.65
CA GLU A 288 -11.38 10.32 1.82
C GLU A 288 -11.45 8.79 1.98
N ILE A 289 -10.59 8.10 1.26
CA ILE A 289 -10.50 6.64 1.26
C ILE A 289 -9.04 6.25 1.50
N GLU A 290 -8.82 5.56 2.61
CA GLU A 290 -7.53 4.98 2.95
C GLU A 290 -7.32 3.68 2.17
N ILE A 291 -6.16 3.55 1.54
CA ILE A 291 -5.69 2.34 0.87
C ILE A 291 -4.43 1.89 1.62
N GLY A 292 -4.66 1.12 2.68
CA GLY A 292 -3.64 0.62 3.59
C GLY A 292 -2.83 -0.56 3.06
N VAL A 293 -1.92 -1.06 3.89
CA VAL A 293 -1.12 -2.26 3.59
C VAL A 293 -2.03 -3.50 3.59
N PRO A 294 -1.94 -4.38 2.59
CA PRO A 294 -2.83 -5.53 2.48
C PRO A 294 -2.59 -6.55 3.61
N ASN A 295 -3.68 -7.11 4.12
CA ASN A 295 -3.64 -8.24 5.05
C ASN A 295 -3.26 -9.56 4.32
N THR A 296 -3.08 -10.66 5.06
CA THR A 296 -2.68 -11.94 4.46
C THR A 296 -3.63 -12.45 3.37
N GLN A 297 -4.94 -12.31 3.54
CA GLN A 297 -5.91 -12.72 2.53
C GLN A 297 -5.83 -11.85 1.27
N ALA A 298 -5.70 -10.53 1.44
CA ALA A 298 -5.48 -9.59 0.36
C ALA A 298 -4.18 -9.90 -0.40
N ARG A 299 -3.08 -10.20 0.30
CA ARG A 299 -1.81 -10.60 -0.31
C ARG A 299 -1.93 -11.91 -1.10
N LEU A 300 -2.68 -12.89 -0.60
CA LEU A 300 -2.97 -14.12 -1.34
C LEU A 300 -3.71 -13.82 -2.65
N GLN A 301 -4.72 -12.96 -2.62
CA GLN A 301 -5.45 -12.56 -3.83
C GLN A 301 -4.53 -11.86 -4.84
N ILE A 302 -3.69 -10.93 -4.36
CA ILE A 302 -2.70 -10.24 -5.19
C ILE A 302 -1.70 -11.24 -5.80
N LEU A 303 -1.18 -12.18 -5.02
CA LEU A 303 -0.31 -13.26 -5.50
C LEU A 303 -1.00 -14.09 -6.58
N ARG A 304 -2.28 -14.46 -6.39
CA ARG A 304 -3.05 -15.20 -7.41
C ARG A 304 -3.17 -14.44 -8.73
N ILE A 305 -3.32 -13.11 -8.67
CA ILE A 305 -3.38 -12.26 -9.86
C ILE A 305 -2.03 -12.29 -10.59
N HIS A 306 -0.93 -12.03 -9.90
CA HIS A 306 0.41 -11.99 -10.52
C HIS A 306 0.91 -13.37 -10.97
N THR A 307 0.49 -14.44 -10.31
CA THR A 307 0.89 -15.82 -10.65
C THR A 307 -0.01 -16.52 -11.67
N ARG A 308 -1.11 -15.89 -12.11
CA ARG A 308 -2.10 -16.49 -13.03
C ARG A 308 -1.48 -17.05 -14.32
N ALA A 309 -0.41 -16.42 -14.81
CA ALA A 309 0.28 -16.81 -16.04
C ALA A 309 1.60 -17.56 -15.79
N MET A 310 1.95 -17.85 -14.53
CA MET A 310 3.21 -18.47 -14.18
C MET A 310 3.09 -20.00 -14.21
N PRO A 311 4.03 -20.71 -14.85
CA PRO A 311 4.10 -22.16 -14.75
C PRO A 311 4.57 -22.53 -13.34
N MET A 312 3.63 -22.78 -12.43
CA MET A 312 3.93 -23.13 -11.03
C MET A 312 4.03 -24.64 -10.85
N GLY A 313 5.01 -25.07 -10.05
CA GLY A 313 5.16 -26.44 -9.61
C GLY A 313 4.10 -26.84 -8.59
N PRO A 314 3.85 -28.16 -8.43
CA PRO A 314 2.85 -28.66 -7.48
C PRO A 314 3.24 -28.43 -6.02
N ASP A 315 4.48 -28.05 -5.75
CA ASP A 315 5.05 -27.75 -4.44
C ASP A 315 4.81 -26.29 -3.98
N VAL A 316 4.28 -25.43 -4.86
CA VAL A 316 4.05 -24.00 -4.56
C VAL A 316 2.72 -23.81 -3.82
N ASP A 317 2.79 -23.43 -2.54
CA ASP A 317 1.63 -22.98 -1.77
C ASP A 317 1.62 -21.45 -1.60
N LEU A 318 0.77 -20.76 -2.37
CA LEU A 318 0.61 -19.30 -2.29
C LEU A 318 0.10 -18.82 -0.92
N GLN A 319 -0.61 -19.67 -0.17
CA GLN A 319 -1.06 -19.32 1.19
C GLN A 319 0.13 -19.24 2.15
N GLU A 320 1.08 -20.14 2.02
CA GLU A 320 2.35 -20.10 2.74
C GLU A 320 3.14 -18.82 2.38
N ILE A 321 3.28 -18.52 1.09
CA ILE A 321 4.02 -17.32 0.64
C ILE A 321 3.36 -16.04 1.16
N ALA A 322 2.03 -15.95 1.14
CA ALA A 322 1.29 -14.81 1.68
C ALA A 322 1.50 -14.63 3.20
N ASN A 323 1.69 -15.73 3.94
CA ASN A 323 2.01 -15.68 5.37
C ASN A 323 3.42 -15.13 5.60
N HIS A 324 4.40 -15.47 4.77
CA HIS A 324 5.78 -15.00 4.91
C HIS A 324 6.03 -13.58 4.38
N SER A 325 5.14 -13.03 3.55
CA SER A 325 5.28 -11.70 2.93
C SER A 325 4.75 -10.55 3.81
N HIS A 326 5.09 -10.52 5.10
CA HIS A 326 4.59 -9.49 6.03
C HIS A 326 5.02 -8.08 5.60
N GLY A 327 4.07 -7.15 5.56
CA GLY A 327 4.34 -5.75 5.17
C GLY A 327 4.49 -5.53 3.66
N PHE A 328 4.38 -6.57 2.83
CA PHE A 328 4.45 -6.41 1.38
C PHE A 328 3.18 -5.71 0.87
N VAL A 329 3.35 -4.72 0.01
CA VAL A 329 2.25 -4.09 -0.76
C VAL A 329 2.12 -4.74 -2.14
N GLY A 330 1.14 -4.31 -2.95
CA GLY A 330 0.92 -4.85 -4.30
C GLY A 330 2.17 -4.78 -5.17
N ALA A 331 2.86 -3.64 -5.17
CA ALA A 331 4.11 -3.47 -5.91
C ALA A 331 5.24 -4.40 -5.42
N ASP A 332 5.32 -4.69 -4.12
CA ASP A 332 6.33 -5.61 -3.58
C ASP A 332 6.03 -7.06 -3.98
N LEU A 333 4.75 -7.45 -4.00
CA LEU A 333 4.34 -8.79 -4.43
C LEU A 333 4.53 -8.97 -5.94
N GLU A 334 4.32 -7.92 -6.73
CA GLU A 334 4.69 -7.91 -8.15
C GLU A 334 6.20 -8.08 -8.32
N ALA A 335 7.01 -7.33 -7.58
CA ALA A 335 8.47 -7.44 -7.62
C ALA A 335 8.95 -8.83 -7.18
N LEU A 336 8.34 -9.41 -6.14
CA LEU A 336 8.60 -10.79 -5.70
C LEU A 336 8.33 -11.78 -6.83
N CYS A 337 7.18 -11.68 -7.47
CA CYS A 337 6.78 -12.52 -8.59
C CYS A 337 7.76 -12.40 -9.78
N GLN A 338 8.24 -11.19 -10.08
CA GLN A 338 9.23 -10.96 -11.12
C GLN A 338 10.60 -11.57 -10.77
N GLU A 339 11.08 -11.40 -9.54
CA GLU A 339 12.36 -11.98 -9.12
C GLU A 339 12.30 -13.51 -9.09
N VAL A 340 11.19 -14.08 -8.64
CA VAL A 340 10.95 -15.53 -8.67
C VAL A 340 11.03 -16.08 -10.10
N GLY A 341 10.42 -15.39 -11.07
CA GLY A 341 10.56 -15.74 -12.48
C GLY A 341 12.01 -15.67 -12.97
N MET A 342 12.75 -14.64 -12.55
CA MET A 342 14.16 -14.52 -12.91
C MET A 342 15.04 -15.60 -12.30
N ILE A 343 14.78 -16.01 -11.06
CA ILE A 343 15.47 -17.13 -10.42
C ILE A 343 15.22 -18.43 -11.19
N ALA A 344 13.95 -18.71 -11.52
CA ALA A 344 13.59 -19.88 -12.32
C ALA A 344 14.24 -19.85 -13.71
N LEU A 345 14.25 -18.70 -14.38
CA LEU A 345 14.91 -18.52 -15.68
C LEU A 345 16.42 -18.73 -15.60
N ARG A 346 17.09 -18.16 -14.59
CA ARG A 346 18.54 -18.35 -14.37
C ARG A 346 18.86 -19.83 -14.14
N ARG A 347 18.04 -20.55 -13.36
CA ARG A 347 18.18 -22.01 -13.16
C ARG A 347 18.04 -22.78 -14.48
N PHE A 348 17.01 -22.47 -15.25
CA PHE A 348 16.75 -23.13 -16.54
C PHE A 348 17.91 -22.93 -17.53
N LEU A 349 18.35 -21.69 -17.72
CA LEU A 349 19.47 -21.35 -18.61
C LEU A 349 20.81 -21.94 -18.16
N ALA A 350 20.99 -22.19 -16.86
CA ALA A 350 22.18 -22.90 -16.35
C ALA A 350 22.14 -24.41 -16.66
N SER A 351 20.95 -24.98 -16.84
CA SER A 351 20.74 -26.42 -17.07
C SER A 351 20.73 -26.84 -18.55
N ALA A 352 20.45 -25.91 -19.48
CA ALA A 352 20.45 -26.18 -20.92
C ALA A 352 21.02 -24.97 -21.71
N PRO A 353 21.99 -25.18 -22.64
CA PRO A 353 22.44 -24.12 -23.53
C PRO A 353 21.33 -23.68 -24.49
N VAL A 354 21.23 -22.36 -24.70
CA VAL A 354 20.16 -21.66 -25.45
C VAL A 354 20.04 -22.09 -26.93
N ASP A 355 21.03 -22.81 -27.44
CA ASP A 355 21.13 -23.20 -28.85
C ASP A 355 20.41 -24.52 -29.20
N ALA A 356 19.97 -25.29 -28.21
CA ALA A 356 19.06 -26.41 -28.43
C ALA A 356 17.63 -25.92 -28.30
N GLU A 357 16.67 -26.56 -28.97
CA GLU A 357 15.24 -26.49 -28.67
C GLU A 357 15.01 -26.95 -27.22
N ALA A 358 15.45 -26.14 -26.25
CA ALA A 358 15.31 -26.40 -24.85
C ALA A 358 13.81 -26.46 -24.60
N ASP A 359 13.35 -27.56 -24.02
CA ASP A 359 11.95 -27.78 -23.74
C ASP A 359 11.46 -26.70 -22.78
N VAL A 360 10.93 -25.60 -23.33
CA VAL A 360 10.43 -24.45 -22.60
C VAL A 360 9.32 -24.89 -21.64
N HIS A 361 8.65 -26.02 -21.91
CA HIS A 361 7.67 -26.61 -21.01
C HIS A 361 8.26 -27.14 -19.70
N SER A 362 9.57 -27.35 -19.62
CA SER A 362 10.26 -27.72 -18.37
C SER A 362 10.60 -26.51 -17.48
N LEU A 363 10.40 -25.27 -17.95
CA LEU A 363 10.54 -24.07 -17.14
C LEU A 363 9.36 -23.96 -16.16
N ILE A 364 9.60 -24.39 -14.92
CA ILE A 364 8.62 -24.36 -13.84
C ILE A 364 9.20 -23.58 -12.66
N VAL A 365 8.34 -22.78 -12.01
CA VAL A 365 8.61 -22.07 -10.76
C VAL A 365 8.35 -23.01 -9.59
N THR A 366 9.30 -23.12 -8.67
CA THR A 366 9.24 -24.00 -7.50
C THR A 366 9.09 -23.20 -6.21
N ARG A 367 8.76 -23.89 -5.11
CA ARG A 367 8.67 -23.27 -3.78
C ARG A 367 9.98 -22.62 -3.36
N ASP A 368 11.11 -23.24 -3.68
CA ASP A 368 12.44 -22.72 -3.33
C ASP A 368 12.76 -21.40 -4.05
N ASP A 369 12.23 -21.20 -5.26
CA ASP A 369 12.37 -19.93 -5.99
C ASP A 369 11.65 -18.80 -5.24
N PHE A 370 10.43 -19.06 -4.73
CA PHE A 370 9.70 -18.12 -3.88
C PHE A 370 10.43 -17.81 -2.58
N LEU A 371 10.98 -18.82 -1.91
CA LEU A 371 11.77 -18.61 -0.70
C LEU A 371 13.06 -17.84 -0.94
N ALA A 372 13.69 -18.02 -2.10
CA ALA A 372 14.84 -17.23 -2.52
C ALA A 372 14.43 -15.78 -2.84
N GLY A 373 13.34 -15.57 -3.59
CA GLY A 373 12.82 -14.24 -3.89
C GLY A 373 12.44 -13.45 -2.64
N LEU A 374 11.85 -14.09 -1.62
CA LEU A 374 11.53 -13.47 -0.32
C LEU A 374 12.77 -12.97 0.45
N LYS A 375 13.98 -13.48 0.15
CA LYS A 375 15.23 -13.00 0.74
C LYS A 375 15.79 -11.76 0.02
N GLU A 376 15.48 -11.61 -1.27
CA GLU A 376 15.98 -10.53 -2.12
C GLU A 376 15.05 -9.31 -2.13
N VAL A 377 13.73 -9.54 -2.07
CA VAL A 377 12.73 -8.48 -2.11
C VAL A 377 12.41 -7.99 -0.70
N GLU A 378 12.70 -6.73 -0.40
CA GLU A 378 12.31 -6.11 0.87
C GLU A 378 10.96 -5.38 0.74
N PRO A 379 10.13 -5.38 1.81
CA PRO A 379 8.84 -4.70 1.80
C PRO A 379 8.99 -3.17 1.77
N SER A 380 8.32 -2.52 0.83
CA SER A 380 8.21 -1.06 0.75
C SER A 380 7.52 -0.47 1.97
N ALA A 381 6.58 -1.20 2.59
CA ALA A 381 5.99 -0.80 3.87
C ALA A 381 6.92 -0.97 5.08
N THR A 382 8.21 -1.24 4.89
CA THR A 382 9.25 -1.12 5.94
C THR A 382 10.37 -0.15 5.56
N ARG A 383 10.30 0.45 4.36
CA ARG A 383 11.34 1.35 3.84
C ARG A 383 11.12 2.82 4.22
N GLU A 384 9.88 3.22 4.53
CA GLU A 384 9.56 4.52 5.12
C GLU A 384 9.32 4.37 6.63
N PHE A 385 9.68 5.35 7.46
CA PHE A 385 9.34 5.31 8.88
C PHE A 385 7.82 5.45 9.03
N PHE A 386 7.10 4.34 9.17
CA PHE A 386 5.65 4.35 9.21
C PHE A 386 5.16 4.99 10.50
N ILE A 387 4.12 5.79 10.34
CA ILE A 387 3.24 6.15 11.43
C ILE A 387 2.28 4.96 11.56
N GLU A 388 2.60 4.04 12.46
CA GLU A 388 1.75 2.90 12.76
C GLU A 388 0.62 3.35 13.70
N ARG A 389 -0.63 3.02 13.36
CA ARG A 389 -1.71 2.99 14.35
C ARG A 389 -1.81 1.57 14.85
N SER A 390 -1.30 1.34 16.06
CA SER A 390 -1.30 0.02 16.65
C SER A 390 -2.72 -0.38 17.04
N ALA A 391 -3.18 -1.55 16.58
CA ALA A 391 -4.46 -2.13 17.02
C ALA A 391 -4.33 -2.87 18.36
N THR A 392 -3.11 -3.10 18.86
CA THR A 392 -2.87 -3.76 20.14
C THR A 392 -3.03 -2.77 21.29
N THR A 393 -3.67 -3.20 22.37
CA THR A 393 -3.91 -2.41 23.58
C THR A 393 -3.24 -3.08 24.79
N PHE A 394 -3.29 -2.50 25.98
CA PHE A 394 -2.70 -3.15 27.16
C PHE A 394 -3.36 -4.47 27.52
N ALA A 395 -4.59 -4.71 27.02
CA ALA A 395 -5.29 -5.98 27.16
C ALA A 395 -4.60 -7.14 26.41
N SER A 396 -3.74 -6.87 25.42
CA SER A 396 -2.99 -7.90 24.69
C SER A 396 -1.64 -8.25 25.33
N ILE A 397 -1.30 -7.66 26.49
CA ILE A 397 -0.05 -7.92 27.21
C ILE A 397 -0.36 -8.49 28.59
N GLY A 398 0.13 -9.69 28.90
CA GLY A 398 0.03 -10.26 30.23
C GLY A 398 1.03 -9.63 31.22
N GLY A 399 0.60 -9.37 32.45
CA GLY A 399 1.45 -8.82 33.51
C GLY A 399 1.79 -7.32 33.34
N LEU A 400 2.90 -6.91 33.97
CA LEU A 400 3.47 -5.55 33.89
C LEU A 400 2.52 -4.45 34.39
N HIS A 401 1.69 -4.73 35.39
CA HIS A 401 0.65 -3.81 35.86
C HIS A 401 1.22 -2.43 36.27
N ASP A 402 2.26 -2.44 37.09
CA ASP A 402 2.90 -1.21 37.58
C ASP A 402 3.50 -0.38 36.44
N VAL A 403 4.09 -1.05 35.44
CA VAL A 403 4.67 -0.38 34.27
C VAL A 403 3.58 0.25 33.40
N LYS A 404 2.45 -0.44 33.21
CA LYS A 404 1.31 0.09 32.44
C LYS A 404 0.75 1.35 33.10
N GLN A 405 0.45 1.30 34.40
CA GLN A 405 -0.04 2.46 35.16
C GLN A 405 0.94 3.63 35.09
N LEU A 406 2.24 3.34 35.22
CA LEU A 406 3.26 4.37 35.18
C LEU A 406 3.35 5.06 33.80
N LEU A 407 3.32 4.28 32.72
CA LEU A 407 3.35 4.82 31.36
C LEU A 407 2.07 5.60 31.03
N GLU A 408 0.90 5.17 31.52
CA GLU A 408 -0.35 5.93 31.40
C GLU A 408 -0.24 7.29 32.07
N ALA A 409 0.19 7.32 33.34
CA ALA A 409 0.34 8.55 34.10
C ALA A 409 1.31 9.51 33.40
N VAL A 410 2.49 9.03 33.01
CA VAL A 410 3.49 9.87 32.34
C VAL A 410 2.93 10.50 31.05
N ILE A 411 2.21 9.72 30.24
CA ILE A 411 1.65 10.24 28.99
C ILE A 411 0.50 11.23 29.22
N GLU A 412 -0.37 10.97 30.19
CA GLU A 412 -1.43 11.91 30.55
C GLU A 412 -0.87 13.26 31.00
N HIS A 413 0.20 13.24 31.81
CA HIS A 413 0.91 14.45 32.22
C HIS A 413 1.66 15.15 31.07
N SER A 414 1.95 14.46 29.96
CA SER A 414 2.59 15.04 28.78
C SER A 414 1.60 15.56 27.72
N HIS A 415 0.30 15.28 27.82
CA HIS A 415 -0.68 15.53 26.75
C HIS A 415 -1.97 16.27 27.16
N VAL A 416 -2.30 16.40 28.45
CA VAL A 416 -3.60 16.97 28.86
C VAL A 416 -3.49 18.44 29.27
N GLY A 417 -3.65 19.33 28.27
CA GLY A 417 -4.13 20.71 28.43
C GLY A 417 -3.15 21.75 29.00
N ASP A 418 -3.31 23.00 28.56
CA ASP A 418 -2.56 24.15 29.07
C ASP A 418 -2.71 24.35 30.59
N ASP A 419 -3.77 23.79 31.19
CA ASP A 419 -4.07 23.86 32.64
C ASP A 419 -3.03 23.13 33.53
N LEU A 420 -2.35 22.09 33.02
CA LEU A 420 -1.33 21.36 33.78
C LEU A 420 0.04 22.01 33.69
N ASP A 421 0.37 22.69 32.59
CA ASP A 421 1.64 23.44 32.46
C ASP A 421 1.72 24.55 33.51
N ASP A 422 0.60 25.23 33.79
CA ASP A 422 0.49 26.21 34.87
C ASP A 422 0.73 25.58 36.24
N LEU A 423 0.28 24.33 36.43
CA LEU A 423 0.42 23.57 37.66
C LEU A 423 1.88 23.12 37.87
N TYR A 424 2.52 22.56 36.85
CA TYR A 424 3.95 22.24 36.87
C TYR A 424 4.81 23.50 37.07
N GLY A 425 4.47 24.59 36.39
CA GLY A 425 5.11 25.89 36.54
C GLY A 425 4.99 26.46 37.96
N ALA A 426 3.82 26.33 38.60
CA ALA A 426 3.60 26.77 39.98
C ALA A 426 4.47 26.00 41.00
N PHE A 427 4.80 24.74 40.72
CA PHE A 427 5.69 23.92 41.55
C PHE A 427 7.16 23.92 41.09
N GLY A 428 7.50 24.65 40.02
CA GLY A 428 8.86 24.67 39.45
C GLY A 428 9.32 23.32 38.90
N LEU A 429 8.37 22.47 38.49
CA LEU A 429 8.62 21.15 37.93
C LEU A 429 8.56 21.21 36.40
N SER A 430 9.21 20.24 35.75
CA SER A 430 9.09 20.03 34.30
C SER A 430 8.62 18.60 34.04
N PRO A 431 7.75 18.37 33.05
CA PRO A 431 7.33 17.03 32.70
C PRO A 431 8.53 16.19 32.22
N PRO A 432 8.50 14.86 32.42
CA PRO A 432 9.53 13.98 31.88
C PRO A 432 9.52 14.03 30.35
N HIS A 433 10.71 14.17 29.74
CA HIS A 433 10.82 14.41 28.29
C HIS A 433 11.00 13.12 27.50
N GLY A 434 11.66 12.12 28.10
CA GLY A 434 11.93 10.86 27.45
C GLY A 434 12.03 9.71 28.43
N ILE A 435 11.42 8.59 28.04
CA ILE A 435 11.35 7.39 28.85
C ILE A 435 12.25 6.31 28.24
N LEU A 436 13.13 5.74 29.04
CA LEU A 436 13.98 4.62 28.66
C LEU A 436 13.52 3.32 29.34
N LEU A 437 13.07 2.37 28.53
CA LEU A 437 12.67 1.03 28.93
C LEU A 437 13.91 0.12 28.95
N VAL A 438 14.28 -0.39 30.12
CA VAL A 438 15.48 -1.18 30.34
C VAL A 438 15.14 -2.55 30.90
N GLY A 439 15.66 -3.63 30.33
CA GLY A 439 15.60 -4.95 30.97
C GLY A 439 15.98 -6.09 30.04
N PRO A 440 15.98 -7.35 30.50
CA PRO A 440 16.38 -8.51 29.69
C PRO A 440 15.64 -8.62 28.34
N SER A 441 16.25 -9.22 27.33
CA SER A 441 15.58 -9.48 26.05
C SER A 441 14.30 -10.29 26.25
N GLY A 442 13.25 -10.01 25.47
CA GLY A 442 11.98 -10.74 25.53
C GLY A 442 11.03 -10.36 26.68
N THR A 443 11.30 -9.32 27.46
CA THR A 443 10.40 -8.86 28.55
C THR A 443 9.23 -7.98 28.10
N GLY A 444 8.98 -7.84 26.79
CA GLY A 444 7.84 -7.07 26.28
C GLY A 444 8.03 -5.56 26.16
N LYS A 445 9.28 -5.04 26.14
CA LYS A 445 9.56 -3.59 25.97
C LYS A 445 8.97 -3.01 24.67
N THR A 446 9.25 -3.63 23.53
CA THR A 446 8.68 -3.27 22.22
C THR A 446 7.15 -3.42 22.21
N ALA A 447 6.66 -4.51 22.81
CA ALA A 447 5.23 -4.79 22.87
C ALA A 447 4.48 -3.71 23.65
N ILE A 448 5.03 -3.24 24.78
CA ILE A 448 4.35 -2.23 25.60
C ILE A 448 4.26 -0.87 24.91
N ALA A 449 5.28 -0.48 24.12
CA ALA A 449 5.25 0.75 23.34
C ALA A 449 4.15 0.71 22.27
N ARG A 450 4.02 -0.44 21.57
CA ARG A 450 2.93 -0.67 20.62
C ARG A 450 1.56 -0.73 21.28
N ALA A 451 1.44 -1.36 22.43
CA ALA A 451 0.18 -1.43 23.17
C ALA A 451 -0.26 -0.04 23.66
N LEU A 452 0.68 0.78 24.11
CA LEU A 452 0.42 2.13 24.59
C LEU A 452 -0.05 3.06 23.45
N SER A 453 0.54 2.93 22.27
CA SER A 453 0.06 3.62 21.06
C SER A 453 -1.40 3.28 20.76
N GLY A 454 -1.78 2.00 20.82
CA GLY A 454 -3.16 1.59 20.56
C GLY A 454 -4.13 2.01 21.67
N GLU A 455 -3.71 1.92 22.94
CA GLU A 455 -4.51 2.34 24.10
C GLU A 455 -4.87 3.82 24.05
N LYS A 456 -3.88 4.68 23.77
CA LYS A 456 -4.07 6.13 23.68
C LYS A 456 -4.48 6.61 22.28
N GLN A 457 -4.62 5.70 21.32
CA GLN A 457 -4.88 6.00 19.90
C GLN A 457 -3.88 6.99 19.30
N LEU A 458 -2.63 6.96 19.78
CA LEU A 458 -1.56 7.84 19.34
C LEU A 458 -0.82 7.21 18.16
N PRO A 459 -0.52 7.96 17.10
CA PRO A 459 0.34 7.49 16.03
C PRO A 459 1.74 7.13 16.56
N LEU A 460 2.24 5.93 16.22
CA LEU A 460 3.55 5.42 16.63
C LEU A 460 4.55 5.53 15.49
N ILE A 461 5.67 6.21 15.73
CA ILE A 461 6.82 6.25 14.83
C ILE A 461 7.90 5.38 15.48
N SER A 462 8.05 4.15 14.98
CA SER A 462 9.04 3.20 15.49
C SER A 462 10.31 3.25 14.66
N ILE A 463 11.45 3.18 15.34
CA ILE A 463 12.79 3.17 14.75
C ILE A 463 13.51 1.95 15.28
N ASP A 464 13.94 1.07 14.37
CA ASP A 464 14.70 -0.13 14.71
C ASP A 464 16.20 0.15 14.59
N GLY A 465 16.92 0.12 15.72
CA GLY A 465 18.33 0.53 15.79
C GLY A 465 19.27 -0.21 14.83
N PRO A 466 19.22 -1.56 14.74
CA PRO A 466 19.95 -2.34 13.74
C PRO A 466 19.69 -1.93 12.29
N GLN A 467 18.47 -1.50 11.93
CA GLN A 467 18.13 -1.11 10.56
C GLN A 467 18.72 0.26 10.17
N LEU A 468 18.91 1.15 11.14
CA LEU A 468 19.61 2.42 10.92
C LEU A 468 21.09 2.20 10.58
N TYR A 469 21.70 1.12 11.10
CA TYR A 469 23.12 0.85 10.91
C TYR A 469 23.45 0.19 9.56
N SER A 470 22.61 -0.74 9.08
CA SER A 470 22.85 -1.46 7.81
C SER A 470 22.56 -0.62 6.56
N LYS A 471 21.56 0.28 6.63
CA LYS A 471 21.10 1.06 5.47
C LYS A 471 21.91 2.32 5.16
N TRP A 472 22.77 2.81 6.07
CA TRP A 472 23.23 4.21 5.99
C TRP A 472 24.72 4.40 6.34
N LEU A 473 25.61 3.94 5.47
CA LEU A 473 26.98 4.45 5.36
C LEU A 473 26.94 5.78 4.57
N GLY A 474 26.80 6.91 5.27
CA GLY A 474 27.01 8.26 4.71
C GLY A 474 25.84 9.26 4.84
N GLU A 475 24.59 8.80 4.88
CA GLU A 475 23.38 9.66 4.90
C GLU A 475 22.54 9.59 6.20
N SER A 476 23.04 8.89 7.23
CA SER A 476 22.32 8.54 8.46
C SER A 476 21.86 9.76 9.29
N GLU A 477 22.58 10.89 9.22
CA GLU A 477 22.16 12.14 9.88
C GLU A 477 20.88 12.73 9.28
N LYS A 478 20.75 12.70 7.95
CA LYS A 478 19.61 13.30 7.24
C LYS A 478 18.35 12.48 7.48
N ALA A 479 18.47 11.15 7.46
CA ALA A 479 17.39 10.24 7.79
C ALA A 479 16.88 10.48 9.22
N LEU A 480 17.80 10.58 10.20
CA LEU A 480 17.42 10.88 11.58
C LEU A 480 16.71 12.24 11.68
N ARG A 481 17.21 13.27 10.99
CA ARG A 481 16.60 14.61 10.95
C ARG A 481 15.17 14.58 10.41
N GLU A 482 14.94 13.82 9.34
CA GLU A 482 13.60 13.64 8.75
C GLU A 482 12.65 12.89 9.68
N VAL A 483 13.14 11.91 10.45
CA VAL A 483 12.31 11.20 11.45
C VAL A 483 11.83 12.15 12.53
N PHE A 484 12.72 12.95 13.13
CA PHE A 484 12.32 13.94 14.13
C PHE A 484 11.43 15.04 13.55
N LYS A 485 11.66 15.46 12.30
CA LYS A 485 10.77 16.38 11.58
C LYS A 485 9.38 15.78 11.37
N LYS A 486 9.29 14.50 11.04
CA LYS A 486 8.02 13.76 10.90
C LYS A 486 7.29 13.64 12.24
N ALA A 487 8.02 13.34 13.33
CA ALA A 487 7.45 13.29 14.67
C ALA A 487 6.86 14.66 15.08
N ARG A 488 7.61 15.75 14.89
CA ARG A 488 7.11 17.12 15.16
C ARG A 488 5.85 17.45 14.37
N ARG A 489 5.78 17.04 13.10
CA ARG A 489 4.60 17.25 12.23
C ARG A 489 3.40 16.39 12.60
N SER A 490 3.63 15.27 13.26
CA SER A 490 2.61 14.27 13.60
C SER A 490 2.15 14.36 15.05
N ALA A 491 2.61 15.36 15.80
CA ALA A 491 2.20 15.60 17.18
C ALA A 491 0.66 15.80 17.26
N PRO A 492 -0.04 15.17 18.22
CA PRO A 492 0.50 14.31 19.26
C PRO A 492 0.88 12.90 18.75
N CYS A 493 2.10 12.43 19.03
CA CYS A 493 2.59 11.12 18.60
C CYS A 493 3.61 10.50 19.56
N LEU A 494 3.80 9.18 19.41
CA LEU A 494 4.78 8.40 20.14
C LEU A 494 6.01 8.12 19.25
N LEU A 495 7.18 8.64 19.62
CA LEU A 495 8.45 8.38 18.93
C LEU A 495 9.23 7.32 19.68
N PHE A 496 9.32 6.11 19.12
CA PHE A 496 9.90 4.95 19.79
C PHE A 496 11.20 4.47 19.14
N PHE A 497 12.29 4.45 19.90
CA PHE A 497 13.58 3.89 19.50
C PHE A 497 13.75 2.49 20.09
N ASP A 498 13.57 1.45 19.27
CA ASP A 498 13.88 0.08 19.68
C ASP A 498 15.39 -0.20 19.52
N ALA A 499 15.95 -0.92 20.50
CA ALA A 499 17.39 -1.19 20.60
C ALA A 499 18.27 0.07 20.43
N ILE A 500 18.02 1.12 21.23
CA ILE A 500 18.75 2.40 21.14
C ILE A 500 20.28 2.24 21.34
N ASP A 501 20.72 1.19 22.03
CA ASP A 501 22.14 0.84 22.20
C ASP A 501 22.83 0.45 20.89
N ALA A 502 22.07 0.06 19.85
CA ALA A 502 22.61 -0.15 18.50
C ALA A 502 22.84 1.17 17.75
N ILE A 503 22.06 2.21 18.05
CA ILE A 503 22.16 3.54 17.42
C ILE A 503 23.27 4.36 18.07
N ALA A 504 23.39 4.25 19.40
CA ALA A 504 24.32 5.03 20.22
C ALA A 504 25.08 4.14 21.22
N PRO A 505 25.95 3.23 20.73
CA PRO A 505 26.76 2.40 21.61
C PRO A 505 27.81 3.24 22.34
N LYS A 506 28.03 2.93 23.62
CA LYS A 506 29.12 3.47 24.43
C LYS A 506 30.45 3.01 23.85
N VAL A 507 31.25 3.97 23.36
CA VAL A 507 32.57 3.68 22.79
C VAL A 507 33.54 3.35 23.93
N GLY A 508 34.11 2.15 23.92
CA GLY A 508 35.15 1.75 24.87
C GLY A 508 36.49 2.40 24.54
N ALA A 509 37.32 2.65 25.55
CA ALA A 509 38.66 3.24 25.42
C ALA A 509 39.60 2.45 24.46
N ASP A 510 39.32 1.16 24.21
CA ASP A 510 40.15 0.27 23.40
C ASP A 510 39.74 0.15 21.91
N GLN A 511 38.69 0.84 21.44
CA GLN A 511 38.23 0.76 20.03
C GLN A 511 38.55 2.02 19.21
N GLN A 512 39.66 2.71 19.53
CA GLN A 512 40.11 3.92 18.83
C GLN A 512 40.81 3.67 17.48
N THR A 513 40.58 2.55 16.80
CA THR A 513 41.17 2.27 15.48
C THR A 513 40.15 2.35 14.33
N SER A 514 40.31 3.43 13.56
CA SER A 514 39.89 3.73 12.16
C SER A 514 38.42 3.77 11.72
N SER A 515 38.09 4.88 11.04
CA SER A 515 36.96 5.17 10.11
C SER A 515 35.52 5.13 10.66
N GLY A 516 35.15 4.13 11.46
CA GLY A 516 33.77 3.99 11.96
C GLY A 516 33.39 4.99 13.05
N SER A 517 34.35 5.39 13.90
CA SER A 517 34.09 6.20 15.11
C SER A 517 33.58 7.62 14.85
N ASP A 518 33.98 8.24 13.73
CA ASP A 518 33.55 9.60 13.37
C ASP A 518 32.07 9.64 12.96
N VAL A 519 31.62 8.62 12.21
CA VAL A 519 30.20 8.49 11.81
C VAL A 519 29.30 8.29 13.04
N TYR A 520 29.71 7.47 14.00
CA TYR A 520 28.97 7.28 15.25
C TYR A 520 28.86 8.56 16.08
N GLN A 521 29.97 9.27 16.26
CA GLN A 521 29.99 10.53 17.02
C GLN A 521 29.08 11.59 16.39
N ARG A 522 29.03 11.62 15.06
CA ARG A 522 28.14 12.49 14.29
C ARG A 522 26.66 12.12 14.46
N ILE A 523 26.30 10.84 14.34
CA ILE A 523 24.94 10.35 14.58
C ILE A 523 24.50 10.63 16.02
N LEU A 524 25.36 10.35 17.00
CA LEU A 524 25.10 10.64 18.42
C LEU A 524 24.88 12.13 18.67
N SER A 525 25.73 12.97 18.08
CA SER A 525 25.62 14.43 18.19
C SER A 525 24.32 14.93 17.57
N GLN A 526 23.94 14.40 16.41
CA GLN A 526 22.68 14.74 15.75
C GLN A 526 21.47 14.26 16.56
N LEU A 527 21.48 13.01 17.04
CA LEU A 527 20.42 12.47 17.89
C LEU A 527 20.24 13.31 19.15
N SER A 528 21.34 13.65 19.81
CA SER A 528 21.37 14.53 20.97
C SER A 528 20.73 15.89 20.67
N ARG A 529 21.10 16.53 19.56
CA ARG A 529 20.54 17.81 19.12
C ARG A 529 19.05 17.73 18.83
N GLU A 530 18.61 16.67 18.15
CA GLU A 530 17.20 16.50 17.81
C GLU A 530 16.36 16.25 19.06
N ILE A 531 16.82 15.43 20.01
CA ILE A 531 16.14 15.22 21.30
C ILE A 531 16.06 16.54 22.07
N ASP A 532 17.15 17.30 22.16
CA ASP A 532 17.15 18.59 22.85
C ASP A 532 16.19 19.60 22.18
N SER A 533 16.02 19.53 20.84
CA SER A 533 15.07 20.37 20.10
C SER A 533 13.60 19.96 20.28
N LEU A 534 13.32 18.75 20.78
CA LEU A 534 11.94 18.33 21.08
C LEU A 534 11.43 18.92 22.40
N ARG A 535 12.28 19.51 23.24
CA ARG A 535 11.88 20.10 24.53
C ARG A 535 10.78 21.15 24.39
N ASP A 536 10.84 21.94 23.32
CA ASP A 536 9.88 23.02 23.07
C ASP A 536 8.64 22.56 22.28
N VAL A 537 8.58 21.29 21.87
CA VAL A 537 7.52 20.75 21.02
C VAL A 537 6.51 19.99 21.86
N LYS A 538 5.37 20.61 22.14
CA LYS A 538 4.24 19.94 22.79
C LYS A 538 3.73 18.78 21.91
N GLY A 539 3.46 17.63 22.54
CA GLY A 539 2.80 16.50 21.88
C GLY A 539 3.70 15.39 21.33
N VAL A 540 5.03 15.50 21.36
CA VAL A 540 5.91 14.39 20.96
C VAL A 540 6.42 13.66 22.20
N ILE A 541 6.00 12.40 22.39
CA ILE A 541 6.47 11.57 23.51
C ILE A 541 7.64 10.72 23.04
N LEU A 542 8.79 10.86 23.69
CA LEU A 542 9.98 10.11 23.38
C LEU A 542 10.08 8.83 24.23
N LEU A 543 10.14 7.67 23.58
CA LEU A 543 10.40 6.38 24.20
C LEU A 543 11.63 5.73 23.58
N ALA A 544 12.42 5.04 24.38
CA ALA A 544 13.48 4.16 23.90
C ALA A 544 13.47 2.84 24.65
N ALA A 545 13.92 1.77 24.01
CA ALA A 545 14.11 0.47 24.64
C ALA A 545 15.55 -0.03 24.45
N THR A 546 16.08 -0.69 25.48
CA THR A 546 17.33 -1.44 25.38
C THR A 546 17.29 -2.71 26.22
N SER A 547 18.06 -3.69 25.78
CA SER A 547 18.39 -4.87 26.59
C SER A 547 19.74 -4.77 27.31
N ARG A 548 20.54 -3.76 26.96
CA ARG A 548 21.93 -3.58 27.37
C ARG A 548 22.18 -2.14 27.85
N PRO A 549 21.62 -1.73 29.00
CA PRO A 549 21.75 -0.36 29.50
C PRO A 549 23.20 0.09 29.69
N GLU A 550 24.11 -0.83 29.98
CA GLU A 550 25.54 -0.58 30.13
C GLU A 550 26.23 -0.10 28.83
N ARG A 551 25.60 -0.35 27.68
CA ARG A 551 26.09 0.06 26.35
C ARG A 551 25.49 1.38 25.89
N ILE A 552 24.61 2.02 26.63
CA ILE A 552 24.07 3.32 26.23
C ILE A 552 25.10 4.42 26.54
N GLU A 553 25.27 5.34 25.60
CA GLU A 553 26.07 6.53 25.80
C GLU A 553 25.50 7.43 26.92
N PRO A 554 26.28 7.75 27.98
CA PRO A 554 25.81 8.57 29.11
C PRO A 554 25.22 9.93 28.73
N ALA A 555 25.60 10.50 27.58
CA ALA A 555 25.02 11.75 27.09
C ALA A 555 23.50 11.65 26.86
N LEU A 556 22.97 10.48 26.49
CA LEU A 556 21.54 10.27 26.26
C LEU A 556 20.72 10.18 27.55
N LEU A 557 21.36 9.87 28.68
CA LEU A 557 20.74 9.71 30.00
C LEU A 557 20.72 11.00 30.83
N ARG A 558 21.11 12.14 30.23
CA ARG A 558 21.12 13.44 30.91
C ARG A 558 19.71 14.01 31.03
N SER A 559 19.53 14.91 32.01
CA SER A 559 18.28 15.64 32.24
C SER A 559 17.77 16.33 30.97
N GLY A 560 16.48 16.14 30.66
CA GLY A 560 15.80 16.63 29.45
C GLY A 560 16.08 15.83 28.18
N ARG A 561 16.49 14.57 28.32
CA ARG A 561 16.57 13.56 27.24
C ARG A 561 15.84 12.29 27.70
N PHE A 562 16.54 11.16 27.88
CA PHE A 562 15.99 9.98 28.52
C PHE A 562 16.21 10.02 30.03
N ASP A 563 15.54 10.95 30.69
CA ASP A 563 15.68 11.23 32.11
C ASP A 563 14.81 10.33 33.00
N TYR A 564 13.86 9.59 32.41
CA TYR A 564 13.00 8.67 33.13
C TYR A 564 13.28 7.21 32.75
N ILE A 565 13.83 6.41 33.67
CA ILE A 565 14.22 5.02 33.41
C ILE A 565 13.22 4.05 34.02
N VAL A 566 12.55 3.26 33.18
CA VAL A 566 11.60 2.22 33.59
C VAL A 566 12.26 0.84 33.44
N ARG A 567 12.33 0.10 34.55
CA ARG A 567 13.01 -1.20 34.60
C ARG A 567 12.03 -2.35 34.44
N PHE A 568 12.31 -3.23 33.50
CA PHE A 568 11.59 -4.47 33.25
C PHE A 568 12.33 -5.61 33.94
N ALA A 569 11.66 -6.22 34.92
CA ALA A 569 12.11 -7.46 35.51
C ALA A 569 11.67 -8.66 34.65
N LYS A 570 12.24 -9.84 34.92
CA LYS A 570 11.66 -11.09 34.43
C LYS A 570 10.30 -11.29 35.09
N PRO A 571 9.29 -11.84 34.39
CA PRO A 571 7.94 -11.99 34.91
C PRO A 571 7.92 -12.91 36.15
N GLY A 572 7.28 -12.42 37.22
CA GLY A 572 7.01 -13.22 38.43
C GLY A 572 5.95 -14.30 38.19
N ALA A 573 5.65 -15.13 39.19
CA ALA A 573 4.65 -16.19 39.05
C ALA A 573 3.27 -15.66 38.62
N ALA A 574 2.83 -14.54 39.20
CA ALA A 574 1.57 -13.88 38.84
C ALA A 574 1.57 -13.34 37.39
N ASP A 575 2.67 -12.71 36.96
CA ASP A 575 2.82 -12.25 35.58
C ASP A 575 2.81 -13.42 34.60
N ARG A 576 3.55 -14.49 34.91
CA ARG A 576 3.60 -15.71 34.08
C ARG A 576 2.23 -16.34 33.94
N ALA A 577 1.44 -16.41 35.02
CA ALA A 577 0.06 -16.93 34.96
C ALA A 577 -0.80 -16.08 34.03
N THR A 578 -0.68 -14.76 34.10
CA THR A 578 -1.42 -13.82 33.26
C THR A 578 -1.00 -13.93 31.78
N ILE A 579 0.29 -14.05 31.52
CA ILE A 579 0.86 -14.26 30.18
C ILE A 579 0.36 -15.59 29.60
N LEU A 580 0.44 -16.69 30.35
CA LEU A 580 -0.01 -18.01 29.92
C LEU A 580 -1.52 -18.02 29.61
N ARG A 581 -2.35 -17.41 30.46
CA ARG A 581 -3.79 -17.27 30.20
C ARG A 581 -4.07 -16.53 28.90
N LEU A 582 -3.30 -15.48 28.63
CA LEU A 582 -3.47 -14.68 27.42
C LEU A 582 -3.04 -15.46 26.17
N CYS A 583 -1.89 -16.12 26.21
CA CYS A 583 -1.38 -16.96 25.12
C CYS A 583 -2.27 -18.18 24.85
N CYS A 584 -2.85 -18.79 25.89
CA CYS A 584 -3.67 -20.00 25.78
C CYS A 584 -5.17 -19.71 25.62
N ARG A 585 -5.60 -18.44 25.48
CA ARG A 585 -7.02 -18.06 25.43
C ARG A 585 -7.81 -18.76 24.31
N GLN A 586 -7.16 -19.07 23.19
CA GLN A 586 -7.75 -19.76 22.03
C GLN A 586 -7.30 -21.22 21.91
N VAL A 587 -6.51 -21.71 22.87
CA VAL A 587 -6.02 -23.09 22.87
C VAL A 587 -6.98 -23.94 23.70
N PRO A 588 -7.58 -25.01 23.13
CA PRO A 588 -8.40 -25.92 23.91
C PRO A 588 -7.50 -26.71 24.87
N LEU A 589 -7.59 -26.39 26.17
CA LEU A 589 -6.84 -27.06 27.23
C LEU A 589 -7.65 -28.22 27.81
N ALA A 590 -6.97 -29.33 28.13
CA ALA A 590 -7.55 -30.42 28.89
C ALA A 590 -7.82 -29.98 30.35
N LYS A 591 -8.79 -30.61 31.02
CA LYS A 591 -9.28 -30.19 32.36
C LYS A 591 -8.21 -30.30 33.46
N ASP A 592 -7.18 -31.09 33.24
CA ASP A 592 -6.06 -31.33 34.15
C ASP A 592 -4.92 -30.31 33.99
N VAL A 593 -4.98 -29.43 32.98
CA VAL A 593 -3.97 -28.38 32.78
C VAL A 593 -4.28 -27.16 33.64
N ASP A 594 -3.54 -27.00 34.73
CA ASP A 594 -3.60 -25.83 35.60
C ASP A 594 -2.48 -24.82 35.24
N LEU A 595 -2.88 -23.73 34.58
CA LEU A 595 -1.96 -22.66 34.18
C LEU A 595 -1.35 -21.90 35.38
N GLU A 596 -2.02 -21.82 36.52
CA GLU A 596 -1.45 -21.18 37.72
C GLU A 596 -0.35 -22.05 38.33
N ALA A 597 -0.58 -23.36 38.43
CA ALA A 597 0.42 -24.31 38.91
C ALA A 597 1.65 -24.37 37.98
N ILE A 598 1.44 -24.30 36.66
CA ILE A 598 2.53 -24.22 35.67
C ILE A 598 3.29 -22.91 35.81
N ALA A 599 2.60 -21.79 36.01
CA ALA A 599 3.22 -20.48 36.16
C ALA A 599 4.04 -20.35 37.45
N ALA A 600 3.68 -21.07 38.51
CA ALA A 600 4.38 -21.05 39.79
C ALA A 600 5.72 -21.79 39.77
N ARG A 601 5.88 -22.74 38.83
CA ARG A 601 7.16 -23.38 38.52
C ARG A 601 8.08 -22.40 37.77
#